data_AF-A0A0D0E7K8-F1
#
_entry.id   AF-A0A0D0E7K8-F1
#
_cell.length_a   1.000
_cell.length_b   1.000
_cell.length_c   1.000
_cell.angle_alpha   90.00
_cell.angle_beta   90.00
_cell.angle_gamma   90.00
#
_symmetry.space_group_name_H-M   'P 1'
#
loop_
_entity.id
_entity.type
_entity.pdbx_description
1 polymer ?
#
loop_
_entity_poly.entity_id
_entity_poly.type
_entity_poly.pdbx_seq_one_letter_code
_entity_poly.pdbx_strand_id
1 'polypeptide(L)'
;MASAFFYGTLMHPTILKRVIGNEGSHLQICPALLPDYTRHQIHGADYPGIVPYSRSRGMFDHELEFEAKSVRGCLVIGLTSEDMRLLDIFEGNVSVDP
;
A
#
# COMPACT_ATOMS: atom_id res chain seq x y z
N MET A 1 17.51 7.13 -0.87
CA MET A 1 16.78 5.88 -0.64
C MET A 1 15.41 6.24 -0.08
N ALA A 2 14.37 5.56 -0.55
CA ALA A 2 12.99 5.80 -0.18
C ALA A 2 12.46 4.71 0.75
N SER A 3 11.29 4.98 1.33
CA SER A 3 10.51 4.02 2.11
C SER A 3 9.09 3.99 1.57
N ALA A 4 8.49 2.81 1.51
CA ALA A 4 7.12 2.62 1.05
C ALA A 4 6.35 1.70 1.99
N PHE A 5 5.05 1.94 2.13
CA PHE A 5 4.14 1.08 2.87
C PHE A 5 3.29 0.28 1.88
N PHE A 6 3.30 -1.04 2.02
CA PHE A 6 2.50 -1.95 1.19
C PHE A 6 1.40 -2.60 2.02
N TYR A 7 0.19 -2.70 1.45
CA TYR A 7 -1.01 -3.19 2.13
C TYR A 7 -1.75 -4.30 1.37
N GLY A 8 -1.13 -4.79 0.29
CA GLY A 8 -1.69 -5.80 -0.60
C GLY A 8 -0.61 -6.75 -1.13
N THR A 9 -0.63 -7.02 -2.43
CA THR A 9 0.18 -8.06 -3.09
C THR A 9 1.69 -7.91 -2.85
N LEU A 10 2.20 -6.67 -2.82
CA LEU A 10 3.63 -6.38 -2.58
C LEU A 10 4.10 -6.67 -1.14
N MET A 11 3.20 -7.03 -0.22
CA MET A 11 3.59 -7.52 1.10
C MET A 11 4.33 -8.87 1.03
N HIS A 12 4.16 -9.63 -0.05
CA HIS A 12 4.82 -10.92 -0.23
C HIS A 12 6.24 -10.74 -0.80
N PRO A 13 7.32 -11.15 -0.10
CA PRO A 13 8.70 -10.89 -0.52
C PRO A 13 9.02 -11.38 -1.93
N THR A 14 8.51 -12.55 -2.34
CA THR A 14 8.73 -13.09 -3.69
C THR A 14 8.17 -12.18 -4.79
N ILE A 15 7.02 -11.54 -4.53
CA ILE A 15 6.39 -10.64 -5.51
C ILE A 15 7.19 -9.34 -5.57
N LEU A 16 7.54 -8.78 -4.41
CA LEU A 16 8.38 -7.58 -4.33
C LEU A 16 9.70 -7.75 -5.10
N LYS A 17 10.43 -8.85 -4.87
CA LYS A 17 11.68 -9.18 -5.58
C LYS A 17 11.49 -9.28 -7.10
N ARG A 18 10.39 -9.90 -7.53
CA ARG A 18 10.05 -10.02 -8.96
C ARG A 18 9.77 -8.66 -9.59
N VAL A 19 9.09 -7.77 -8.88
CA VAL A 19 8.75 -6.42 -9.37
C VAL A 19 9.97 -5.53 -9.48
N ILE A 20 10.81 -5.49 -8.44
CA ILE A 20 12.04 -4.69 -8.43
C ILE A 20 13.19 -5.30 -9.27
N GLY A 21 13.02 -6.52 -9.77
CA GLY A 21 13.98 -7.19 -10.64
C GLY A 21 15.32 -7.52 -9.96
N ASN A 22 15.35 -7.64 -8.62
CA ASN A 22 16.55 -7.96 -7.86
C ASN A 22 16.25 -8.74 -6.57
N GLU A 23 17.29 -9.16 -5.86
CA GLU A 23 17.17 -10.00 -4.67
C GLU A 23 16.64 -9.28 -3.42
N GLY A 24 16.53 -7.96 -3.44
CA GLY A 24 16.05 -7.14 -2.34
C GLY A 24 16.92 -7.22 -1.08
N SER A 25 18.20 -7.60 -1.20
CA SER A 25 19.13 -7.77 -0.07
C SER A 25 19.45 -6.46 0.65
N HIS A 26 19.25 -5.33 -0.03
CA HIS A 26 19.37 -3.98 0.53
C HIS A 26 18.11 -3.50 1.25
N LEU A 27 17.02 -4.26 1.20
CA LEU A 27 15.73 -3.87 1.77
C LEU A 27 15.58 -4.32 3.22
N GLN A 28 15.06 -3.43 4.05
CA GLN A 28 14.59 -3.75 5.39
C GLN A 28 13.06 -3.78 5.36
N ILE A 29 12.48 -4.92 5.72
CA ILE A 29 11.03 -5.15 5.71
C ILE A 29 10.56 -5.42 7.13
N CYS A 30 9.57 -4.68 7.60
CA CYS A 30 8.92 -4.96 8.88
C CYS A 30 7.39 -4.88 8.76
N PRO A 31 6.64 -5.72 9.51
CA PRO A 31 5.21 -5.53 9.68
C PRO A 31 4.93 -4.15 10.25
N ALA A 32 3.93 -3.45 9.71
CA ALA A 32 3.61 -2.08 10.08
C ALA A 32 2.11 -1.84 10.10
N LEU A 33 1.72 -0.79 10.84
CA LEU A 33 0.36 -0.27 10.88
C LEU A 33 0.38 1.17 10.39
N LEU A 34 -0.48 1.50 9.43
CA LEU A 34 -0.68 2.84 8.92
C LEU A 34 -1.94 3.43 9.56
N PRO A 35 -1.81 4.31 10.57
CA PRO A 35 -2.94 4.93 11.26
C PRO A 35 -3.60 6.01 10.41
N ASP A 36 -4.87 6.30 10.71
CA ASP A 36 -5.72 7.28 10.04
C ASP A 36 -5.94 7.03 8.54
N TYR A 37 -5.92 5.75 8.15
CA TYR A 37 -6.30 5.27 6.82
C TYR A 37 -7.31 4.14 6.94
N THR A 38 -8.18 4.02 5.94
CA THR A 38 -9.20 2.97 5.88
C THR A 38 -9.13 2.24 4.55
N ARG A 39 -9.44 0.94 4.57
CA ARG A 39 -9.51 0.09 3.37
C ARG A 39 -10.94 0.04 2.88
N HIS A 40 -11.13 0.22 1.58
CA HIS A 40 -12.43 0.21 0.92
C HIS A 40 -12.40 -0.68 -0.31
N GLN A 41 -13.50 -1.35 -0.58
CA GLN A 41 -13.66 -2.07 -1.84
C GLN A 41 -13.83 -1.06 -2.98
N ILE A 42 -13.02 -1.22 -4.03
CA ILE A 42 -13.15 -0.41 -5.24
C ILE A 42 -14.19 -1.08 -6.15
N HIS A 43 -15.16 -0.28 -6.63
CA HIS A 43 -16.16 -0.79 -7.56
C HIS A 43 -15.49 -1.25 -8.88
N GLY A 44 -15.78 -2.47 -9.31
CA GLY A 44 -15.21 -3.04 -10.53
C GLY A 44 -13.78 -3.57 -10.40
N ALA A 45 -13.24 -3.65 -9.19
CA ALA A 45 -11.92 -4.23 -8.93
C ALA A 45 -11.98 -5.29 -7.82
N ASP A 46 -11.19 -6.35 -7.99
CA ASP A 46 -11.08 -7.45 -7.02
C ASP A 46 -10.12 -7.14 -5.86
N TYR A 47 -9.61 -5.91 -5.79
CA TYR A 47 -8.65 -5.46 -4.78
C TYR A 47 -9.17 -4.23 -4.01
N PRO A 48 -8.83 -4.10 -2.72
CA PRO A 48 -9.19 -2.93 -1.93
C PRO A 48 -8.26 -1.75 -2.23
N GLY A 49 -8.78 -0.53 -2.11
CA GLY A 49 -8.00 0.70 -2.05
C GLY A 49 -7.86 1.22 -0.62
N ILE A 50 -6.82 2.01 -0.37
CA ILE A 50 -6.69 2.78 0.88
C ILE A 50 -6.97 4.25 0.63
N VAL A 51 -7.71 4.87 1.54
CA VAL A 51 -7.91 6.33 1.55
C VAL A 51 -7.71 6.88 2.96
N PRO A 52 -7.23 8.14 3.09
CA PRO A 52 -7.17 8.80 4.38
C PRO A 52 -8.54 8.81 5.05
N TYR A 53 -8.59 8.51 6.35
CA TYR A 53 -9.84 8.48 7.11
C TYR A 53 -10.61 9.79 7.03
N SER A 54 -9.89 10.92 6.99
CA SER A 54 -10.48 12.25 6.80
C SER A 54 -11.32 12.39 5.52
N ARG A 55 -11.01 11.62 4.47
CA ARG A 55 -11.75 11.61 3.19
C ARG A 55 -12.88 10.59 3.16
N SER A 56 -12.78 9.52 3.94
CA SER A 56 -13.81 8.48 4.02
C SER A 56 -14.74 8.63 5.23
N ARG A 57 -14.55 9.63 6.08
CA ARG A 57 -15.34 9.85 7.30
C ARG A 57 -16.85 9.87 7.02
N GLY A 58 -17.27 10.54 5.94
CA GLY A 58 -18.68 10.57 5.53
C GLY A 58 -19.29 9.21 5.16
N MET A 59 -18.48 8.15 5.01
CA MET A 59 -18.94 6.80 4.67
C MET A 59 -19.39 5.98 5.89
N PHE A 60 -19.19 6.49 7.11
CA PHE A 60 -19.65 5.82 8.33
C PHE A 60 -20.60 6.73 9.11
N ASP A 61 -21.39 6.16 10.00
CA ASP A 61 -22.36 6.84 10.88
C ASP A 61 -21.77 7.22 12.24
N HIS A 62 -20.63 6.64 12.62
CA HIS A 62 -19.91 6.88 13.88
C HIS A 62 -18.41 7.07 13.67
N GLU A 63 -17.74 7.69 14.64
CA GLU A 63 -16.28 7.76 14.68
C GLU A 63 -15.67 6.36 14.82
N LEU A 64 -14.68 6.06 13.99
CA LEU A 64 -14.02 4.77 14.02
C LEU A 64 -12.98 4.70 15.14
N GLU A 65 -12.99 3.57 15.84
CA GLU A 65 -11.92 3.19 16.76
C GLU A 65 -10.56 3.10 16.06
N PHE A 66 -9.48 3.28 16.80
CA PHE A 66 -8.11 3.33 16.27
C PHE A 66 -7.78 2.17 15.31
N GLU A 67 -8.15 0.94 15.68
CA GLU A 67 -7.89 -0.25 14.87
C GLU A 67 -8.70 -0.25 13.57
N ALA A 68 -9.93 0.26 13.58
CA ALA A 68 -10.79 0.35 12.41
C ALA A 68 -10.35 1.47 11.45
N LYS A 69 -9.70 2.52 11.97
CA LYS A 69 -9.05 3.58 11.16
C LYS A 69 -7.56 3.34 10.92
N SER A 70 -7.12 2.08 10.96
CA SER A 70 -5.73 1.71 10.71
C SER A 70 -5.61 0.59 9.68
N VAL A 71 -4.62 0.68 8.80
CA VAL A 71 -4.33 -0.34 7.78
C VAL A 71 -3.12 -1.16 8.18
N ARG A 72 -3.26 -2.49 8.17
CA ARG A 72 -2.14 -3.43 8.39
C ARG A 72 -1.40 -3.66 7.08
N GLY A 73 -0.07 -3.66 7.14
CA GLY A 73 0.78 -3.81 5.97
C GLY A 73 2.22 -4.12 6.35
N CYS A 74 3.14 -3.82 5.44
CA CYS A 74 4.58 -3.82 5.70
C CYS A 74 5.21 -2.49 5.29
N LEU A 75 6.17 -2.04 6.09
CA LEU A 75 7.05 -0.94 5.75
C LEU A 75 8.33 -1.52 5.16
N VAL A 76 8.67 -1.04 3.96
CA VAL A 76 9.91 -1.40 3.27
C VAL A 76 10.78 -0.17 3.18
N ILE A 77 12.00 -0.27 3.68
CA ILE A 77 13.00 0.79 3.72
C ILE A 77 14.18 0.37 2.85
N GLY A 78 14.83 1.33 2.21
CA GLY A 78 16.03 1.10 1.40
C GLY A 78 15.76 1.06 -0.10
N LEU A 79 14.55 1.36 -0.54
CA LEU A 79 14.19 1.36 -1.96
C LEU A 79 15.07 2.35 -2.73
N THR A 80 15.72 1.86 -3.77
CA THR A 80 16.51 2.68 -4.70
C THR A 80 15.58 3.41 -5.67
N SER A 81 16.12 4.40 -6.39
CA SER A 81 15.34 5.10 -7.41
C SER A 81 14.85 4.17 -8.52
N GLU A 82 15.62 3.12 -8.84
CA GLU A 82 15.22 2.13 -9.84
C GLU A 82 14.13 1.19 -9.30
N ASP A 83 14.23 0.76 -8.03
CA ASP A 83 13.16 -0.02 -7.39
C ASP A 83 11.84 0.78 -7.40
N MET A 84 11.89 2.07 -7.03
CA MET A 84 10.73 2.96 -7.05
C MET A 84 10.14 3.09 -8.46
N ARG A 85 10.99 3.28 -9.49
CA ARG A 85 10.54 3.37 -10.89
C ARG A 85 9.81 2.10 -11.34
N LEU A 86 10.30 0.93 -10.96
CA LEU A 86 9.66 -0.35 -11.30
C LEU A 86 8.34 -0.57 -10.53
N LEU A 87 8.30 -0.15 -9.26
CA LEU A 87 7.10 -0.18 -8.43
C LEU A 87 6.01 0.74 -9.01
N ASP A 88 6.36 1.96 -9.42
CA ASP A 88 5.43 2.88 -10.07
C ASP A 88 4.85 2.30 -11.37
N ILE A 89 5.66 1.58 -12.15
CA ILE A 89 5.19 0.89 -13.37
C ILE A 89 4.25 -0.27 -13.01
N PHE A 90 4.54 -1.02 -11.95
CA PHE A 90 3.75 -2.18 -11.54
C PHE A 90 2.38 -1.79 -10.96
N GLU A 91 2.35 -0.80 -10.05
CA GLU A 91 1.10 -0.26 -9.52
C GLU A 91 0.31 0.52 -10.59
N GLY A 92 1.04 1.04 -11.59
CA GLY A 92 0.47 1.66 -12.77
C GLY A 92 -0.29 2.95 -12.49
N ASN A 93 -0.94 3.49 -13.52
CA ASN A 93 -1.99 4.48 -13.38
C ASN A 93 -3.31 3.72 -13.46
N VAL A 94 -3.94 3.45 -12.32
CA VAL A 94 -5.33 3.00 -12.33
C VAL A 94 -6.18 4.18 -12.84
N SER A 95 -6.29 4.33 -14.16
CA SER A 95 -7.29 5.19 -14.77
C SER A 95 -8.62 4.55 -14.48
N VAL A 96 -9.31 5.07 -13.47
CA VAL A 96 -10.75 4.91 -13.33
C VAL A 96 -11.32 5.52 -14.61
N ASP A 97 -11.72 4.66 -15.56
CA ASP A 97 -12.51 5.11 -16.69
C ASP A 97 -13.77 5.79 -16.14
N PRO A 98 -14.10 7.01 -16.60
CA PRO A 98 -15.20 7.82 -16.06
C PRO A 98 -16.59 7.22 -16.30
#